data_AF-A0A0G1FC48-F1
#
_entry.id   AF-A0A0G1FC48-F1
#
_cell.length_a   1.000
_cell.length_b   1.000
_cell.length_c   1.000
_cell.angle_alpha   90.00
_cell.angle_beta   90.00
_cell.angle_gamma   90.00
#
_symmetry.space_group_name_H-M   'P 1'
#
loop_
_entity.id
_entity.type
_entity.pdbx_description
1 polymer ?
#
loop_
_entity_poly.entity_id
_entity_poly.type
_entity_poly.pdbx_seq_one_letter_code
_entity_poly.pdbx_strand_id
1 'polypeptide(L)'
;MPNVALPRIISEWGFDSDVHPGYDTNLAAAHSVAVIRQAINGYAALFAFEVVDGPDPANRKFWGRWGLLTHPSSGITPKPRFQAFKLLQALTGQRLHLEGEGTWVTGLAAKDGQIIRVLLSNYDYAGRNTEMVPVTFTHLQPGNYELKRTFLGKDTTSETIALSGDTLPVSVIMSANNVALLELLVPETVNPFLGN
;
A
#
# COMPACT_ATOMS: atom_id res chain seq x y z
N MET A 1 -21.50 22.72 26.59
CA MET A 1 -21.49 21.37 26.00
C MET A 1 -20.03 20.97 25.81
N PRO A 2 -19.61 19.75 26.17
CA PRO A 2 -18.26 19.31 25.84
C PRO A 2 -18.11 19.29 24.30
N ASN A 3 -16.96 19.74 23.83
CA ASN A 3 -16.68 19.91 22.41
C ASN A 3 -16.48 18.53 21.77
N VAL A 4 -17.57 17.86 21.38
CA VAL A 4 -17.51 16.58 20.67
C VAL A 4 -17.06 16.89 19.24
N ALA A 5 -15.82 16.52 18.91
CA ALA A 5 -15.32 16.63 17.54
C ALA A 5 -16.19 15.76 16.61
N LEU A 6 -16.79 16.39 15.60
CA LEU A 6 -17.60 15.67 14.61
C LEU A 6 -16.70 14.80 13.71
N PRO A 7 -17.15 13.60 13.31
CA PRO A 7 -16.40 12.77 12.36
C PRO A 7 -16.15 13.52 11.06
N ARG A 8 -14.88 13.57 10.63
CA ARG A 8 -14.51 14.14 9.33
C ARG A 8 -14.51 13.05 8.28
N ILE A 9 -15.24 13.28 7.19
CA ILE A 9 -15.39 12.32 6.10
C ILE A 9 -14.98 13.00 4.80
N ILE A 10 -14.20 12.32 3.97
CA ILE A 10 -14.00 12.68 2.56
C ILE A 10 -14.94 11.80 1.74
N SER A 11 -16.04 12.37 1.26
CA SER A 11 -17.09 11.63 0.53
C SER A 11 -16.67 11.24 -0.88
N GLU A 12 -15.70 11.93 -1.47
CA GLU A 12 -15.16 11.62 -2.79
C GLU A 12 -13.69 12.06 -2.87
N TRP A 13 -12.85 11.22 -3.46
CA TRP A 13 -11.48 11.59 -3.80
C TRP A 13 -10.91 10.72 -4.93
N GLY A 14 -9.94 11.31 -5.63
CA GLY A 14 -9.23 10.72 -6.75
C GLY A 14 -7.88 11.40 -6.97
N PHE A 15 -7.16 10.96 -8.00
CA PHE A 15 -5.91 11.57 -8.46
C PHE A 15 -6.13 12.94 -9.12
N ASP A 16 -7.13 13.04 -9.98
CA ASP A 16 -7.54 14.24 -10.72
C ASP A 16 -9.07 14.35 -10.79
N SER A 17 -9.64 15.54 -10.72
CA SER A 17 -11.09 15.74 -10.83
C SER A 17 -11.62 15.65 -12.26
N ASP A 18 -10.75 15.70 -13.27
CA ASP A 18 -11.08 15.55 -14.67
C ASP A 18 -10.75 14.15 -15.21
N VAL A 19 -11.18 13.88 -16.44
CA VAL A 19 -10.73 12.71 -17.19
C VAL A 19 -9.22 12.83 -17.43
N HIS A 20 -8.45 11.90 -16.86
CA HIS A 20 -7.01 11.95 -16.90
C HIS A 20 -6.42 10.55 -17.16
N PRO A 21 -5.57 10.35 -18.20
CA PRO A 21 -5.00 9.04 -18.54
C PRO A 21 -4.28 8.35 -17.39
N GLY A 22 -3.73 9.13 -16.45
CA GLY A 22 -3.10 8.65 -15.21
C GLY A 22 -3.96 7.70 -14.38
N TYR A 23 -5.29 7.77 -14.46
CA TYR A 23 -6.20 6.83 -13.80
C TYR A 23 -6.07 5.38 -14.28
N ASP A 24 -5.66 5.17 -15.52
CA ASP A 24 -5.47 3.85 -16.10
C ASP A 24 -4.07 3.29 -15.84
N THR A 25 -3.23 4.01 -15.08
CA THR A 25 -1.83 3.68 -14.85
C THR A 25 -1.51 3.50 -13.37
N ASN A 26 -0.27 3.11 -13.09
CA ASN A 26 0.23 3.00 -11.72
C ASN A 26 0.29 4.35 -10.99
N LEU A 27 0.23 5.49 -11.70
CA LEU A 27 0.21 6.82 -11.10
C LEU A 27 -0.95 6.99 -10.10
N ALA A 28 -2.18 6.67 -10.51
CA ALA A 28 -3.33 6.75 -9.62
C ALA A 28 -3.31 5.69 -8.51
N ALA A 29 -2.61 4.58 -8.73
CA ALA A 29 -2.42 3.53 -7.74
C ALA A 29 -1.50 3.99 -6.60
N ALA A 30 -0.32 4.51 -6.93
CA ALA A 30 0.61 5.06 -5.95
C ALA A 30 0.03 6.29 -5.24
N HIS A 31 -0.58 7.22 -5.99
CA HIS A 31 -1.28 8.36 -5.40
C HIS A 31 -2.31 7.93 -4.35
N SER A 32 -3.07 6.85 -4.62
CA SER A 32 -4.09 6.38 -3.68
C SER A 32 -3.52 5.93 -2.35
N VAL A 33 -2.40 5.21 -2.36
CA VAL A 33 -1.72 4.78 -1.13
C VAL A 33 -1.14 5.97 -0.39
N ALA A 34 -0.50 6.90 -1.11
CA ALA A 34 0.09 8.11 -0.53
C ALA A 34 -0.98 8.99 0.16
N VAL A 35 -2.14 9.22 -0.47
CA VAL A 35 -3.26 9.97 0.13
C VAL A 35 -3.79 9.29 1.39
N ILE A 36 -3.99 7.97 1.35
CA ILE A 36 -4.47 7.22 2.51
C ILE A 36 -3.48 7.34 3.66
N ARG A 37 -2.17 7.24 3.39
CA ARG A 37 -1.12 7.43 4.39
C ARG A 37 -1.19 8.80 5.06
N GLN A 38 -1.52 9.86 4.32
CA GLN A 38 -1.68 11.21 4.89
C GLN A 38 -2.99 11.36 5.68
N ALA A 39 -4.07 10.76 5.21
CA ALA A 39 -5.39 10.95 5.78
C ALA A 39 -5.70 10.06 7.00
N ILE A 40 -4.96 8.96 7.19
CA ILE A 40 -5.24 7.92 8.20
C ILE A 40 -5.34 8.42 9.66
N ASN A 41 -4.77 9.59 9.97
CA ASN A 41 -4.78 10.17 11.32
C ASN A 41 -5.84 11.28 11.55
N GLY A 42 -6.60 11.67 10.53
CA GLY A 42 -7.43 12.88 10.59
C GLY A 42 -8.86 12.72 10.12
N TYR A 43 -9.21 11.56 9.55
CA TYR A 43 -10.51 11.30 8.94
C TYR A 43 -11.08 9.98 9.43
N ALA A 44 -12.38 9.96 9.67
CA ALA A 44 -13.12 8.76 10.04
C ALA A 44 -13.34 7.85 8.82
N ALA A 45 -13.47 8.41 7.62
CA ALA A 45 -13.66 7.66 6.38
C ALA A 45 -13.20 8.45 5.15
N LEU A 46 -12.75 7.70 4.14
CA LEU A 46 -12.42 8.19 2.81
C LEU A 46 -13.11 7.31 1.76
N PHE A 47 -13.92 7.91 0.90
CA PHE A 47 -14.67 7.20 -0.13
C PHE A 47 -14.04 7.47 -1.50
N ALA A 48 -13.41 6.44 -2.07
CA ALA A 48 -12.76 6.54 -3.36
C ALA A 48 -13.82 6.63 -4.47
N PHE A 49 -13.78 7.73 -5.23
CA PHE A 49 -14.61 7.90 -6.42
C PHE A 49 -13.83 7.34 -7.63
N GLU A 50 -14.36 6.46 -8.48
CA GLU A 50 -15.57 5.62 -8.34
C GLU A 50 -15.18 4.13 -8.45
N VAL A 51 -16.12 3.20 -8.24
CA VAL A 51 -15.81 1.76 -8.29
C VAL A 51 -15.65 1.25 -9.73
N VAL A 52 -16.51 1.70 -10.63
CA VAL A 52 -16.57 1.27 -12.04
C VAL A 52 -16.63 2.53 -12.88
N ASP A 53 -15.80 2.62 -13.92
CA ASP A 53 -15.83 3.77 -14.84
C ASP A 53 -17.24 4.02 -15.39
N GLY A 54 -17.61 5.29 -15.52
CA GLY A 54 -18.69 5.69 -16.42
C GLY A 54 -18.41 5.35 -17.90
N PRO A 55 -19.43 5.46 -18.79
CA PRO A 55 -19.31 5.11 -20.21
C PRO A 55 -18.47 6.13 -21.00
N ASP A 56 -17.54 5.63 -21.83
CA ASP A 56 -16.79 6.45 -22.80
C ASP A 56 -17.65 6.75 -24.03
N PRO A 57 -17.73 8.01 -24.49
CA PRO A 57 -18.46 8.36 -25.71
C PRO A 57 -17.98 7.62 -26.98
N ALA A 58 -16.71 7.20 -27.00
CA ALA A 58 -16.13 6.41 -28.10
C ALA A 58 -16.00 4.91 -27.76
N ASN A 59 -16.65 4.45 -26.68
CA ASN A 59 -16.62 3.08 -26.17
C ASN A 59 -15.20 2.48 -25.98
N ARG A 60 -14.21 3.33 -25.64
CA ARG A 60 -12.86 2.90 -25.26
C ARG A 60 -12.87 2.30 -23.87
N LYS A 61 -12.09 1.22 -23.71
CA LYS A 61 -11.96 0.50 -22.44
C LYS A 61 -11.17 1.26 -21.38
N PHE A 62 -10.05 1.85 -21.78
CA PHE A 62 -9.21 2.71 -20.95
C PHE A 62 -9.26 4.11 -21.53
N TRP A 63 -9.76 5.07 -20.76
CA TRP A 63 -10.02 6.42 -21.25
C TRP A 63 -9.84 7.50 -20.18
N GLY A 64 -9.18 7.17 -19.06
CA GLY A 64 -8.82 8.11 -18.01
C GLY A 64 -9.92 8.39 -16.98
N ARG A 65 -10.91 7.51 -16.84
CA ARG A 65 -11.95 7.62 -15.81
C ARG A 65 -11.51 7.07 -14.46
N TRP A 66 -12.19 7.52 -13.41
CA TRP A 66 -11.84 7.33 -12.00
C TRP A 66 -11.95 5.90 -11.48
N GLY A 67 -12.67 5.04 -12.20
CA GLY A 67 -13.06 3.70 -11.79
C GLY A 67 -11.89 2.84 -11.34
N LEU A 68 -12.11 2.02 -10.32
CA LEU A 68 -11.21 0.90 -10.00
C LEU A 68 -11.28 -0.19 -11.08
N LEU A 69 -12.43 -0.31 -11.75
CA LEU A 69 -12.71 -1.24 -12.82
C LEU A 69 -13.15 -0.48 -14.09
N THR A 70 -12.83 -1.01 -15.26
CA THR A 70 -13.35 -0.49 -16.55
C THR A 70 -14.85 -0.74 -16.71
N HIS A 71 -15.52 0.06 -17.54
CA HIS A 71 -16.98 -0.01 -17.74
C HIS A 71 -17.41 -1.34 -18.41
N PRO A 72 -18.54 -1.97 -18.00
CA PRO A 72 -18.98 -3.26 -18.52
C PRO A 72 -19.18 -3.33 -20.04
N SER A 73 -19.63 -2.26 -20.69
CA SER A 73 -19.82 -2.24 -22.16
C SER A 73 -18.52 -2.42 -22.95
N SER A 74 -17.38 -2.13 -22.32
CA SER A 74 -16.04 -2.28 -22.87
C SER A 74 -15.30 -3.50 -22.29
N GLY A 75 -16.00 -4.30 -21.47
CA GLY A 75 -15.46 -5.39 -20.66
C GLY A 75 -14.94 -4.91 -19.31
N ILE A 76 -15.24 -5.66 -18.25
CA ILE A 76 -14.77 -5.38 -16.89
C ILE A 76 -13.31 -5.83 -16.74
N THR A 77 -12.45 -4.92 -16.31
CA THR A 77 -11.03 -5.21 -16.05
C THR A 77 -10.54 -4.35 -14.89
N PRO A 78 -9.84 -4.94 -13.91
CA PRO A 78 -9.23 -4.18 -12.83
C PRO A 78 -8.14 -3.23 -13.33
N LYS A 79 -8.17 -1.98 -12.87
CA LYS A 79 -7.10 -1.01 -13.08
C LYS A 79 -6.01 -1.14 -12.02
N PRO A 80 -4.82 -0.55 -12.21
CA PRO A 80 -3.76 -0.56 -11.19
C PRO A 80 -4.23 -0.03 -9.83
N ARG A 81 -5.12 0.98 -9.80
CA ARG A 81 -5.70 1.51 -8.57
C ARG A 81 -6.46 0.45 -7.76
N PHE A 82 -7.17 -0.48 -8.41
CA PHE A 82 -7.82 -1.62 -7.74
C PHE A 82 -6.80 -2.51 -7.03
N GLN A 83 -5.67 -2.81 -7.68
CA GLN A 83 -4.62 -3.64 -7.09
C GLN A 83 -3.96 -2.95 -5.89
N ALA A 84 -3.80 -1.62 -5.92
CA ALA A 84 -3.33 -0.87 -4.76
C ALA A 84 -4.28 -1.00 -3.56
N PHE A 85 -5.61 -0.95 -3.78
CA PHE A 85 -6.59 -1.21 -2.72
C PHE A 85 -6.53 -2.65 -2.19
N LYS A 86 -6.23 -3.64 -3.05
CA LYS A 86 -5.99 -5.02 -2.58
C LYS A 86 -4.75 -5.13 -1.70
N LEU A 87 -3.66 -4.44 -2.05
CA LEU A 87 -2.46 -4.41 -1.20
C LEU A 87 -2.71 -3.67 0.13
N LEU A 88 -3.45 -2.57 0.09
CA LEU A 88 -3.90 -1.85 1.29
C LEU A 88 -4.75 -2.73 2.22
N GLN A 89 -5.64 -3.56 1.67
CA GLN A 89 -6.47 -4.47 2.45
C GLN A 89 -5.65 -5.46 3.28
N ALA A 90 -4.41 -5.78 2.87
CA ALA A 90 -3.53 -6.66 3.62
C ALA A 90 -3.06 -6.06 4.95
N LEU A 91 -3.11 -4.73 5.13
CA LEU A 91 -2.72 -4.05 6.37
C LEU A 91 -3.75 -4.26 7.49
N THR A 92 -3.78 -5.47 8.04
CA THR A 92 -4.62 -5.84 9.19
C THR A 92 -3.88 -5.70 10.51
N GLY A 93 -4.63 -5.70 11.61
CA GLY A 93 -4.09 -5.74 12.97
C GLY A 93 -3.74 -4.37 13.56
N GLN A 94 -2.77 -4.35 14.46
CA GLN A 94 -2.34 -3.16 15.16
C GLN A 94 -1.42 -2.33 14.27
N ARG A 95 -1.75 -1.05 14.05
CA ARG A 95 -0.86 -0.13 13.35
C ARG A 95 0.47 0.01 14.09
N LEU A 96 1.56 -0.09 13.35
CA LEU A 96 2.90 0.18 13.84
C LEU A 96 3.28 1.63 13.52
N HIS A 97 4.16 2.17 14.35
CA HIS A 97 4.83 3.42 14.01
C HIS A 97 5.83 3.16 12.88
N LEU A 98 5.83 4.04 11.88
CA LEU A 98 6.77 4.03 10.76
C LEU A 98 7.39 5.43 10.69
N GLU A 99 8.72 5.47 10.72
CA GLU A 99 9.52 6.68 10.63
C GLU A 99 10.38 6.65 9.35
N GLY A 100 10.82 7.82 8.88
CA GLY A 100 11.77 7.92 7.75
C GLY A 100 11.14 7.95 6.36
N GLU A 101 10.07 8.75 6.16
CA GLU A 101 9.49 8.99 4.84
C GLU A 101 10.31 9.99 4.02
N GLY A 102 10.35 9.80 2.70
CA GLY A 102 11.10 10.63 1.76
C GLY A 102 10.21 11.62 1.00
N THR A 103 10.77 12.22 -0.05
CA THR A 103 10.02 13.15 -0.92
C THR A 103 8.96 12.41 -1.74
N TRP A 104 9.27 11.22 -2.26
CA TRP A 104 8.36 10.44 -3.12
C TRP A 104 7.85 9.18 -2.43
N VAL A 105 8.65 8.61 -1.53
CA VAL A 105 8.33 7.36 -0.85
C VAL A 105 7.69 7.62 0.51
N THR A 106 6.48 7.09 0.68
CA THR A 106 5.73 7.08 1.94
C THR A 106 5.35 5.65 2.32
N GLY A 107 4.99 5.41 3.58
CA GLY A 107 4.72 4.04 4.04
C GLY A 107 3.74 3.91 5.20
N LEU A 108 3.02 2.79 5.22
CA LEU A 108 2.16 2.35 6.32
C LEU A 108 2.67 1.01 6.85
N ALA A 109 2.56 0.79 8.16
CA ALA A 109 2.91 -0.47 8.76
C ALA A 109 1.86 -0.96 9.76
N ALA A 110 1.69 -2.27 9.83
CA ALA A 110 0.80 -2.92 10.79
C ALA A 110 1.35 -4.29 11.19
N LYS A 111 0.94 -4.79 12.35
CA LYS A 111 1.26 -6.13 12.84
C LYS A 111 -0.01 -6.88 13.19
N ASP A 112 -0.10 -8.11 12.70
CA ASP A 112 -1.19 -9.02 12.99
C ASP A 112 -0.60 -10.39 13.37
N GLY A 113 -0.68 -10.73 14.65
CA GLY A 113 -0.01 -11.91 15.21
C GLY A 113 1.50 -11.89 14.92
N GLN A 114 1.96 -12.87 14.14
CA GLN A 114 3.36 -13.05 13.76
C GLN A 114 3.74 -12.32 12.47
N ILE A 115 2.80 -11.66 11.78
CA ILE A 115 3.09 -11.01 10.49
C ILE A 115 3.20 -9.50 10.71
N ILE A 116 4.37 -8.95 10.38
CA ILE A 116 4.58 -7.51 10.24
C ILE A 116 4.43 -7.16 8.76
N ARG A 117 3.59 -6.18 8.45
CA ARG A 117 3.35 -5.70 7.09
C ARG A 117 3.79 -4.27 6.94
N VAL A 118 4.47 -3.98 5.84
CA VAL A 118 4.88 -2.63 5.46
C VAL A 118 4.42 -2.42 4.02
N LEU A 119 3.53 -1.45 3.82
CA LEU A 119 3.12 -1.02 2.50
C LEU A 119 3.86 0.28 2.17
N LEU A 120 4.63 0.27 1.10
CA LEU A 120 5.35 1.41 0.57
C LEU A 120 4.69 1.91 -0.70
N SER A 121 4.70 3.23 -0.90
CA SER A 121 4.30 3.86 -2.16
C SER A 121 5.35 4.87 -2.59
N ASN A 122 5.89 4.70 -3.79
CA ASN A 122 6.69 5.70 -4.47
C ASN A 122 5.76 6.52 -5.38
N TYR A 123 5.13 7.56 -4.87
CA TYR A 123 4.26 8.42 -5.67
C TYR A 123 5.08 9.58 -6.24
N ASP A 124 5.21 9.61 -7.56
CA ASP A 124 5.91 10.65 -8.30
C ASP A 124 5.08 11.07 -9.51
N TYR A 125 4.46 12.25 -9.41
CA TYR A 125 3.63 12.82 -10.47
C TYR A 125 4.37 12.92 -11.81
N ALA A 126 5.68 13.21 -11.80
CA ALA A 126 6.48 13.32 -13.01
C ALA A 126 6.94 11.96 -13.57
N GLY A 127 6.88 10.89 -12.77
CA GLY A 127 7.21 9.53 -13.17
C GLY A 127 8.70 9.29 -13.45
N ARG A 128 9.60 9.97 -12.74
CA ARG A 128 11.05 10.00 -13.03
C ARG A 128 11.90 9.33 -11.95
N ASN A 129 11.44 9.27 -10.72
CA ASN A 129 12.25 8.91 -9.57
C ASN A 129 12.12 7.42 -9.26
N THR A 130 13.19 6.67 -9.52
CA THR A 130 13.37 5.32 -8.98
C THR A 130 14.22 5.41 -7.73
N GLU A 131 13.76 4.81 -6.63
CA GLU A 131 14.42 4.88 -5.34
C GLU A 131 14.83 3.49 -4.85
N MET A 132 15.99 3.41 -4.20
CA MET A 132 16.36 2.26 -3.38
C MET A 132 15.98 2.58 -1.95
N VAL A 133 14.86 2.03 -1.49
CA VAL A 133 14.25 2.35 -0.22
C VAL A 133 14.79 1.40 0.85
N PRO A 134 15.56 1.89 1.84
CA PRO A 134 15.94 1.09 2.99
C PRO A 134 14.75 0.97 3.96
N VAL A 135 14.43 -0.25 4.36
CA VAL A 135 13.46 -0.56 5.42
C VAL A 135 14.15 -1.36 6.49
N THR A 136 14.17 -0.85 7.71
CA THR A 136 14.76 -1.56 8.85
C THR A 136 13.66 -1.95 9.82
N PHE A 137 13.50 -3.26 10.02
CA PHE A 137 12.68 -3.78 11.11
C PHE A 137 13.55 -3.81 12.38
N THR A 138 13.08 -3.21 13.46
CA THR A 138 13.82 -3.09 14.73
C THR A 138 13.13 -3.84 15.86
N HIS A 139 13.84 -4.07 16.97
CA HIS A 139 13.32 -4.77 18.15
C HIS A 139 12.86 -6.20 17.85
N LEU A 140 13.55 -6.86 16.92
CA LEU A 140 13.36 -8.26 16.59
C LEU A 140 14.12 -9.16 17.55
N GLN A 141 13.73 -10.43 17.63
CA GLN A 141 14.50 -11.46 18.31
C GLN A 141 15.35 -12.24 17.30
N PRO A 142 16.51 -12.79 17.69
CA PRO A 142 17.26 -13.68 16.82
C PRO A 142 16.41 -14.87 16.35
N GLY A 143 16.53 -15.25 15.07
CA GLY A 143 15.73 -16.32 14.48
C GLY A 143 15.71 -16.29 12.95
N ASN A 144 14.98 -17.23 12.36
CA ASN A 144 14.77 -17.30 10.91
C ASN A 144 13.44 -16.65 10.55
N TYR A 145 13.50 -15.60 9.74
CA TYR A 145 12.35 -14.85 9.26
C TYR A 145 12.03 -15.22 7.82
N GLU A 146 10.76 -15.21 7.45
CA GLU A 146 10.36 -15.26 6.04
C GLU A 146 9.94 -13.85 5.60
N LEU A 147 10.58 -13.32 4.55
CA LEU A 147 10.25 -12.04 3.97
C LEU A 147 9.60 -12.22 2.60
N LYS A 148 8.32 -11.86 2.52
CA LYS A 148 7.57 -11.82 1.27
C LYS A 148 7.53 -10.40 0.71
N ARG A 149 7.59 -10.29 -0.61
CA ARG A 149 7.48 -9.04 -1.35
C ARG A 149 6.47 -9.17 -2.46
N THR A 150 5.49 -8.28 -2.48
CA THR A 150 4.50 -8.17 -3.53
C THR A 150 4.52 -6.76 -4.08
N PHE A 151 4.94 -6.60 -5.33
CA PHE A 151 4.85 -5.31 -6.02
C PHE A 151 3.51 -5.19 -6.75
N LEU A 152 3.08 -3.96 -7.00
CA LEU A 152 1.84 -3.66 -7.69
C LEU A 152 1.73 -4.44 -9.01
N GLY A 153 0.72 -5.29 -9.13
CA GLY A 153 0.45 -6.08 -10.33
C GLY A 153 1.46 -7.20 -10.61
N LYS A 154 2.30 -7.58 -9.63
CA LYS A 154 3.28 -8.67 -9.75
C LYS A 154 2.99 -9.78 -8.75
N ASP A 155 3.55 -10.95 -9.04
CA ASP A 155 3.53 -12.09 -8.13
C ASP A 155 4.39 -11.83 -6.89
N THR A 156 4.05 -12.54 -5.81
CA THR A 156 4.79 -12.50 -4.55
C THR A 156 6.07 -13.32 -4.65
N THR A 157 7.19 -12.74 -4.23
CA THR A 157 8.44 -13.47 -4.01
C THR A 157 8.67 -13.65 -2.50
N SER A 158 9.41 -14.69 -2.12
CA SER A 158 9.72 -14.98 -0.72
C SER A 158 11.19 -15.37 -0.56
N GLU A 159 11.79 -15.00 0.57
CA GLU A 159 13.11 -15.45 0.98
C GLU A 159 13.18 -15.65 2.50
N THR A 160 14.03 -16.58 2.94
CA THR A 160 14.31 -16.80 4.36
C THR A 160 15.58 -16.06 4.77
N ILE A 161 15.52 -15.32 5.87
CA ILE A 161 16.64 -14.54 6.40
C ILE A 161 16.93 -14.97 7.83
N ALA A 162 18.15 -15.43 8.07
CA ALA A 162 18.64 -15.69 9.43
C ALA A 162 19.11 -14.38 10.07
N LEU A 163 18.56 -14.06 11.24
CA LEU A 163 18.89 -12.87 12.02
C LEU A 163 19.55 -13.28 13.33
N SER A 164 20.73 -12.71 13.62
CA SER A 164 21.45 -12.90 14.90
C SER A 164 21.32 -11.74 15.87
N GLY A 165 20.86 -10.57 15.40
CA GLY A 165 20.66 -9.36 16.21
C GLY A 165 19.18 -9.00 16.39
N ASP A 166 18.92 -7.73 16.65
CA ASP A 166 17.58 -7.16 16.87
C ASP A 166 17.07 -6.29 15.72
N THR A 167 17.88 -6.10 14.67
CA THR A 167 17.51 -5.31 13.49
C THR A 167 17.68 -6.09 12.20
N LEU A 168 16.67 -6.05 11.34
CA LEU A 168 16.70 -6.61 9.99
C LEU A 168 16.59 -5.49 8.95
N PRO A 169 17.70 -5.08 8.31
CA PRO A 169 17.66 -4.15 7.18
C PRO A 169 17.29 -4.87 5.88
N VAL A 170 16.45 -4.23 5.09
CA VAL A 170 15.98 -4.70 3.78
C VAL A 170 16.04 -3.53 2.80
N SER A 171 16.51 -3.76 1.58
CA SER A 171 16.43 -2.76 0.50
C SER A 171 15.33 -3.12 -0.49
N VAL A 172 14.50 -2.15 -0.84
CA VAL A 172 13.42 -2.29 -1.82
C VAL A 172 13.63 -1.31 -2.96
N ILE A 173 13.90 -1.81 -4.16
CA ILE A 173 14.01 -0.95 -5.36
C ILE A 173 12.59 -0.67 -5.85
N MET A 174 12.19 0.60 -5.81
CA MET A 174 10.87 1.06 -6.23
C MET A 174 11.00 1.98 -7.43
N SER A 175 10.54 1.53 -8.60
CA SER A 175 10.34 2.42 -9.74
C SER A 175 9.31 3.51 -9.41
N ALA A 176 9.33 4.61 -10.16
CA ALA A 176 8.32 5.65 -10.02
C ALA A 176 6.90 5.07 -10.12
N ASN A 177 6.01 5.58 -9.27
CA ASN A 177 4.60 5.18 -9.17
C ASN A 177 4.36 3.71 -8.82
N ASN A 178 5.33 3.00 -8.24
CA ASN A 178 5.10 1.64 -7.76
C ASN A 178 4.60 1.61 -6.31
N VAL A 179 3.96 0.49 -5.95
CA VAL A 179 3.52 0.17 -4.58
C VAL A 179 4.06 -1.21 -4.24
N ALA A 180 4.65 -1.35 -3.05
CA ALA A 180 5.22 -2.61 -2.60
C ALA A 180 4.65 -2.97 -1.22
N LEU A 181 4.18 -4.21 -1.06
CA LEU A 181 3.86 -4.81 0.22
C LEU A 181 5.02 -5.73 0.63
N LEU A 182 5.57 -5.48 1.81
CA LEU A 182 6.48 -6.37 2.50
C LEU A 182 5.70 -7.09 3.59
N GLU A 183 5.83 -8.41 3.68
CA GLU A 183 5.32 -9.19 4.81
C GLU A 183 6.48 -9.94 5.44
N LEU A 184 6.79 -9.62 6.69
CA LEU A 184 7.80 -10.29 7.49
C LEU A 184 7.11 -11.22 8.49
N LEU A 185 7.26 -12.52 8.28
CA LEU A 185 6.80 -13.53 9.22
C LEU A 185 7.85 -13.70 10.31
N VAL A 186 7.46 -13.35 11.54
CA VAL A 186 8.26 -13.50 12.75
C VAL A 186 8.21 -14.95 13.21
N PRO A 187 9.36 -15.60 13.49
CA PRO A 187 9.38 -16.98 13.97
C PRO A 187 8.65 -17.10 15.32
N GLU A 188 8.05 -18.26 15.57
CA GLU A 188 7.48 -18.55 16.88
C GLU A 188 8.61 -18.53 17.93
N THR A 189 8.41 -17.79 19.02
CA THR A 189 9.27 -17.92 20.18
C THR A 189 8.99 -19.28 20.81
N VAL A 190 9.84 -20.27 20.56
CA VAL A 190 9.81 -21.53 21.31
C VAL A 190 10.10 -21.16 22.77
N ASN A 191 9.12 -21.32 23.66
CA ASN A 191 9.33 -21.14 25.08
C ASN A 191 10.20 -22.31 25.57
N PRO A 192 11.47 -22.09 25.96
CA PRO A 192 12.37 -23.19 26.35
C PRO A 192 11.94 -23.87 27.66
N PHE A 193 10.94 -23.34 28.36
CA PHE A 193 10.43 -23.88 29.63
C PHE A 193 9.13 -24.69 29.49
N LEU A 194 8.57 -24.78 28.29
CA LEU A 194 7.45 -25.68 27.99
C LEU A 194 7.93 -26.71 26.95
N GLY A 195 8.66 -27.71 27.43
CA GLY A 195 8.92 -28.92 26.65
C GLY A 195 7.63 -29.68 26.40
N ASN A 196 7.59 -30.41 25.28
CA ASN A 196 6.52 -31.35 24.92
C ASN A 196 6.15 -32.32 26.05
#